data_AF-A0A931FMS4-F1
#
_entry.id   AF-A0A931FMS4-F1
#
_cell.length_a   1.000
_cell.length_b   1.000
_cell.length_c   1.000
_cell.angle_alpha   90.00
_cell.angle_beta   90.00
_cell.angle_gamma   90.00
#
_symmetry.space_group_name_H-M   'P 1'
#
loop_
_entity.id
_entity.type
_entity.pdbx_description
1 polymer ?
#
loop_
_entity_poly.entity_id
_entity_poly.type
_entity_poly.pdbx_seq_one_letter_code
_entity_poly.pdbx_strand_id
1 'polypeptide(L)'
;MKPNPNAVSSSIVTRNIADITGDNGNVYEAIAVISKRANQLSVKLKEELNDKLAEFASTVDNLEEVFENREQIEVSKQYERMPKPTSLAIEEFLQGKIYYNTPEPEEIQIPRELF
;
A
#
# COMPACT_ATOMS: atom_id res chain seq x y z
N MET A 1 4.92 -3.43 27.76
CA MET A 1 4.48 -4.04 26.49
C MET A 1 5.39 -3.50 25.40
N LYS A 2 6.38 -4.26 24.93
CA LYS A 2 7.22 -3.82 23.82
C LYS A 2 6.38 -3.91 22.55
N PRO A 3 6.26 -2.85 21.73
CA PRO A 3 5.56 -2.94 20.46
C PRO A 3 6.23 -4.03 19.61
N ASN A 4 5.42 -4.90 19.02
CA ASN A 4 5.88 -5.91 18.07
C ASN A 4 6.67 -5.20 16.95
N PRO A 5 7.95 -5.54 16.70
CA PRO A 5 8.77 -4.87 15.67
C PRO A 5 8.21 -5.06 14.25
N ASN A 6 7.25 -5.96 14.06
CA ASN A 6 6.58 -6.21 12.78
C ASN A 6 5.19 -5.55 12.67
N ALA A 7 4.75 -4.77 13.66
CA ALA A 7 3.48 -4.05 13.59
C ALA A 7 3.67 -2.69 12.93
N VAL A 8 3.34 -2.59 11.64
CA VAL A 8 3.34 -1.31 10.92
C VAL A 8 2.35 -0.35 11.59
N SER A 9 2.85 0.79 12.04
CA SER A 9 2.03 1.80 12.71
C SER A 9 0.95 2.35 11.78
N SER A 10 -0.28 2.43 12.27
CA SER A 10 -1.38 3.13 11.58
C SER A 10 -1.27 4.65 11.66
N SER A 11 -0.40 5.15 12.55
CA SER A 11 -0.14 6.58 12.74
C SER A 11 1.02 7.07 11.89
N ILE A 12 1.10 8.38 11.69
CA ILE A 12 2.20 9.03 10.97
C ILE A 12 3.46 8.95 11.84
N VAL A 13 4.55 8.44 11.26
CA VAL A 13 5.86 8.35 11.90
C VAL A 13 6.89 9.08 11.06
N THR A 14 7.80 9.80 11.71
CA THR A 14 8.95 10.41 11.04
C THR A 14 9.92 9.30 10.61
N ARG A 15 10.40 9.38 9.37
CA ARG A 15 11.30 8.39 8.76
C ARG A 15 12.65 9.04 8.47
N ASN A 16 13.73 8.30 8.65
CA ASN A 16 15.05 8.76 8.23
C ASN A 16 15.20 8.57 6.72
N ILE A 17 15.63 9.61 6.02
CA ILE A 17 15.83 9.58 4.56
C ILE A 17 16.98 8.64 4.19
N ALA A 18 18.03 8.57 5.02
CA ALA A 18 19.19 7.72 4.77
C ALA A 18 18.79 6.24 4.59
N ASP A 19 17.85 5.78 5.41
CA ASP A 19 17.35 4.40 5.37
C ASP A 19 16.54 4.10 4.09
N ILE A 20 15.93 5.13 3.49
CA ILE A 20 15.11 5.01 2.26
C ILE A 20 15.99 5.07 1.01
N THR A 21 17.09 5.82 1.03
CA THR A 21 18.01 5.93 -0.12
C THR A 21 18.76 4.64 -0.44
N GLY A 22 18.89 3.73 0.53
CA GLY A 22 19.71 2.53 0.41
C GLY A 22 21.15 2.84 -0.04
N ASP A 23 21.81 1.84 -0.61
CA ASP A 23 23.21 1.95 -1.03
C ASP A 23 23.42 2.78 -2.30
N ASN A 24 22.38 2.91 -3.15
CA ASN A 24 22.47 3.59 -4.45
C ASN A 24 22.34 5.12 -4.35
N GLY A 25 21.96 5.65 -3.18
CA GLY A 25 21.88 7.10 -2.93
C GLY A 25 20.78 7.85 -3.69
N ASN A 26 19.95 7.17 -4.49
CA ASN A 26 18.90 7.80 -5.27
C ASN A 26 17.55 7.79 -4.54
N VAL A 27 17.25 8.91 -3.86
CA VAL A 27 15.99 9.10 -3.13
C VAL A 27 14.77 8.99 -4.05
N TYR A 28 14.85 9.53 -5.26
CA TYR A 28 13.71 9.62 -6.17
C TYR A 28 13.30 8.25 -6.69
N GLU A 29 14.28 7.40 -6.98
CA GLU A 29 14.04 6.01 -7.38
C GLU A 29 13.34 5.23 -6.26
N ALA A 30 13.85 5.33 -5.03
CA ALA A 30 13.23 4.70 -3.87
C ALA A 30 11.78 5.15 -3.68
N ILE A 31 11.51 6.47 -3.78
CA ILE A 31 10.14 7.02 -3.71
C ILE A 31 9.26 6.46 -4.84
N ALA A 32 9.78 6.38 -6.06
CA ALA A 32 9.03 5.85 -7.20
C ALA A 32 8.65 4.37 -7.00
N VAL A 33 9.56 3.56 -6.47
CA VAL A 33 9.33 2.15 -6.13
C VAL A 33 8.28 2.02 -5.03
N ILE A 34 8.43 2.76 -3.92
CA ILE A 34 7.49 2.77 -2.80
C ILE A 34 6.09 3.19 -3.26
N SER A 35 6.00 4.22 -4.11
CA SER A 35 4.73 4.71 -4.64
C SER A 35 4.02 3.64 -5.49
N LYS A 36 4.74 2.99 -6.41
CA LYS A 36 4.19 1.88 -7.21
C LYS A 36 3.71 0.74 -6.32
N ARG A 37 4.48 0.39 -5.28
CA ARG A 37 4.09 -0.67 -4.34
C ARG A 37 2.85 -0.29 -3.52
N ALA A 38 2.75 0.94 -3.05
CA ALA A 38 1.60 1.43 -2.31
C ALA A 38 0.30 1.33 -3.15
N ASN A 39 0.38 1.62 -4.45
CA ASN A 39 -0.76 1.46 -5.36
C ASN A 39 -1.19 0.00 -5.49
N GLN A 40 -0.25 -0.94 -5.64
CA GLN A 40 -0.55 -2.38 -5.68
C GLN A 40 -1.28 -2.84 -4.41
N LEU A 41 -0.77 -2.43 -3.24
CA LEU A 41 -1.39 -2.75 -1.95
C LEU A 41 -2.79 -2.12 -1.83
N SER A 42 -2.97 -0.89 -2.32
CA SER A 42 -4.27 -0.20 -2.27
C SER A 42 -5.33 -0.89 -3.12
N VAL A 43 -4.98 -1.37 -4.33
CA VAL A 43 -5.90 -2.10 -5.20
C VAL A 43 -6.29 -3.42 -4.54
N LYS A 44 -5.29 -4.19 -4.10
CA LYS A 44 -5.50 -5.48 -3.43
C LYS A 44 -6.38 -5.34 -2.19
N LEU A 45 -6.13 -4.33 -1.35
CA LEU A 45 -6.92 -4.11 -0.13
C LEU A 45 -8.39 -3.77 -0.45
N LYS A 46 -8.61 -3.00 -1.51
CA LYS A 46 -9.95 -2.63 -1.98
C LYS A 46 -10.71 -3.86 -2.51
N GLU A 47 -10.03 -4.71 -3.28
CA GLU A 47 -10.59 -5.98 -3.77
C GLU A 47 -10.96 -6.90 -2.60
N GLU A 48 -10.04 -7.15 -1.67
CA GLU A 48 -10.30 -7.98 -0.48
C GLU A 48 -11.47 -7.46 0.37
N LEU A 49 -11.57 -6.14 0.54
CA LEU A 49 -12.69 -5.53 1.27
C LEU A 49 -14.02 -5.73 0.52
N ASN A 50 -14.04 -5.50 -0.79
CA ASN A 50 -15.24 -5.67 -1.61
C ASN A 50 -15.73 -7.12 -1.60
N ASP A 51 -14.82 -8.09 -1.71
CA ASP A 51 -15.14 -9.51 -1.68
C ASP A 51 -15.80 -9.89 -0.34
N LYS A 52 -15.22 -9.43 0.78
CA LYS A 52 -15.82 -9.64 2.11
C LYS A 52 -17.17 -8.95 2.27
N LEU A 53 -17.35 -7.76 1.69
CA LEU A 53 -18.63 -7.05 1.75
C LEU A 53 -19.71 -7.75 0.90
N ALA A 54 -19.31 -8.38 -0.20
CA ALA A 54 -20.23 -9.14 -1.07
C ALA A 54 -20.81 -10.37 -0.38
N GLU A 55 -20.08 -11.00 0.56
CA GLU A 55 -20.59 -12.11 1.38
C GLU A 55 -21.81 -11.70 2.22
N PHE A 56 -21.92 -10.43 2.60
CA PHE A 56 -23.06 -9.89 3.36
C PHE A 56 -24.19 -9.36 2.48
N ALA A 57 -24.00 -9.28 1.16
CA ALA A 57 -24.97 -8.73 0.21
C ALA A 57 -26.07 -9.75 -0.19
N SER A 58 -26.19 -10.89 0.50
CA SER A 58 -27.23 -11.88 0.22
C SER A 58 -28.62 -11.26 0.32
N THR A 59 -29.43 -11.50 -0.71
CA THR A 59 -30.74 -10.92 -0.99
C THR A 59 -31.76 -11.17 0.13
N VAL A 60 -31.84 -10.28 1.12
CA VAL A 60 -33.01 -10.20 2.01
C VAL A 60 -34.03 -9.30 1.34
N ASP A 61 -34.62 -9.79 0.23
CA ASP A 61 -35.82 -9.18 -0.33
C ASP A 61 -37.02 -9.67 0.49
N ASN A 62 -37.14 -9.13 1.70
CA ASN A 62 -38.34 -9.29 2.50
C ASN A 62 -38.47 -8.06 3.38
N LEU A 63 -39.69 -7.58 3.58
CA LEU A 63 -40.04 -6.42 4.40
C LEU A 63 -39.77 -6.64 5.91
N GLU A 64 -38.60 -7.17 6.26
CA GLU A 64 -38.12 -7.33 7.64
C GLU A 64 -37.21 -6.15 8.00
N GLU A 65 -37.36 -5.67 9.23
CA GLU A 65 -36.54 -4.62 9.83
C GLU A 65 -35.05 -4.78 9.46
N VAL A 66 -34.44 -3.70 9.00
CA VAL A 66 -32.99 -3.63 8.75
C VAL A 66 -32.28 -3.76 10.10
N PHE A 67 -32.03 -4.98 10.54
CA PHE A 67 -31.19 -5.24 11.70
C PHE A 67 -29.76 -4.79 11.37
N GLU A 68 -29.11 -4.08 12.29
CA GLU A 68 -27.70 -3.69 12.14
C GLU A 68 -26.84 -4.93 11.92
N ASN A 69 -26.15 -5.01 10.78
CA ASN A 69 -25.22 -6.08 10.48
C ASN A 69 -23.91 -5.89 11.28
N ARG A 70 -23.87 -6.50 12.47
CA ARG A 70 -22.71 -6.42 13.38
C ARG A 70 -21.41 -6.92 12.76
N GLU A 71 -21.49 -7.93 11.90
CA GLU A 71 -20.32 -8.49 11.22
C GLU A 71 -19.75 -7.52 10.18
N GLN A 72 -20.61 -6.85 9.40
CA GLN A 72 -20.18 -5.81 8.46
C GLN A 72 -19.52 -4.62 9.18
N ILE A 73 -20.06 -4.21 10.33
CA ILE A 73 -19.48 -3.13 11.16
C ILE A 73 -18.10 -3.53 11.68
N GLU A 74 -17.93 -4.79 12.11
CA GLU A 74 -16.65 -5.29 12.63
C GLU A 74 -15.58 -5.38 11.54
N VAL A 75 -15.95 -5.88 10.35
CA VAL A 75 -15.07 -5.89 9.17
C VAL A 75 -14.63 -4.47 8.83
N SER A 76 -15.57 -3.52 8.74
CA SER A 76 -15.26 -2.12 8.41
C SER A 76 -14.29 -1.51 9.44
N LYS A 77 -14.52 -1.70 10.73
CA LYS A 77 -13.63 -1.24 11.81
C LYS A 77 -12.23 -1.85 11.74
N GLN A 78 -12.10 -3.10 11.30
CA GLN A 78 -10.79 -3.74 11.15
C GLN A 78 -9.98 -3.09 10.02
N TYR A 79 -10.60 -2.83 8.87
CA TYR A 79 -9.95 -2.19 7.73
C TYR A 79 -9.63 -0.71 8.02
N GLU A 80 -10.46 0.00 8.78
CA GLU A 80 -10.16 1.37 9.24
C GLU A 80 -8.93 1.44 10.17
N ARG A 81 -8.71 0.42 10.99
CA ARG A 81 -7.54 0.34 11.89
C ARG A 81 -6.26 -0.07 11.18
N MET A 82 -6.36 -0.59 9.96
CA MET A 82 -5.22 -1.07 9.20
C MET A 82 -4.31 0.12 8.81
N PRO A 83 -2.98 -0.06 8.84
CA PRO A 83 -2.06 0.95 8.32
C PRO A 83 -2.33 1.28 6.85
N LYS A 84 -2.13 2.55 6.50
CA LYS A 84 -2.25 3.01 5.11
C LYS A 84 -1.32 2.21 4.18
N PRO A 85 -1.73 1.91 2.94
CA PRO A 85 -0.91 1.19 1.96
C PRO A 85 0.49 1.81 1.76
N THR A 86 0.60 3.13 1.84
CA THR A 86 1.90 3.83 1.78
C THR A 86 2.80 3.47 2.95
N SER A 87 2.28 3.39 4.17
CA SER A 87 3.07 3.01 5.36
C SER A 87 3.53 1.56 5.27
N LEU A 88 2.67 0.67 4.78
CA LEU A 88 3.02 -0.73 4.53
C LEU A 88 4.11 -0.86 3.46
N ALA A 89 3.98 -0.14 2.34
CA ALA A 89 4.97 -0.16 1.27
C ALA A 89 6.36 0.33 1.73
N ILE A 90 6.41 1.37 2.57
CA ILE A 90 7.68 1.84 3.14
C ILE A 90 8.31 0.76 4.02
N GLU A 91 7.54 0.09 4.87
CA GLU A 91 8.06 -1.01 5.70
C GLU A 91 8.54 -2.19 4.87
N GLU A 92 7.79 -2.61 3.86
CA GLU A 92 8.21 -3.68 2.95
C GLU A 92 9.49 -3.31 2.19
N PHE A 93 9.63 -2.03 1.81
CA PHE A 93 10.84 -1.50 1.18
C PHE A 93 12.04 -1.58 2.13
N LEU A 94 11.91 -1.06 3.36
CA LEU A 94 12.98 -1.07 4.37
C LEU A 94 13.37 -2.50 4.80
N GLN A 95 12.42 -3.44 4.75
CA GLN A 95 12.66 -4.85 5.05
C GLN A 95 13.24 -5.63 3.86
N GLY A 96 13.47 -4.99 2.71
CA GLY A 96 14.01 -5.64 1.52
C GLY A 96 13.06 -6.68 0.90
N LYS A 97 11.75 -6.58 1.16
CA LYS A 97 10.73 -7.51 0.65
C LYS A 97 10.25 -7.16 -0.76
N ILE A 98 10.68 -6.03 -1.30
CA ILE A 98 10.31 -5.54 -2.62
C ILE A 98 11.46 -5.78 -3.58
N TYR A 99 11.20 -6.61 -4.59
CA TYR A 99 12.06 -6.69 -5.76
C TYR A 99 11.57 -5.68 -6.82
N TYR A 100 12.48 -4.85 -7.32
CA TYR A 100 12.21 -3.91 -8.40
C TYR A 100 13.37 -3.93 -9.37
N ASN A 101 13.05 -3.68 -10.65
CA ASN A 101 14.05 -3.57 -11.70
C ASN A 101 13.90 -2.21 -12.38
N THR A 102 15.03 -1.55 -12.61
CA THR A 102 15.09 -0.26 -13.29
C THR A 102 15.49 -0.53 -14.73
N PRO A 103 14.67 -0.15 -15.73
CA PRO A 103 15.04 -0.32 -17.13
C PRO A 103 16.30 0.49 -17.41
N GLU A 104 17.18 -0.05 -18.27
CA GLU A 104 18.37 0.67 -18.70
C GLU A 104 17.96 2.01 -19.35
N PRO A 105 18.72 3.08 -19.11
CA PRO A 105 18.43 4.37 -19.73
C PRO A 105 18.50 4.21 -21.25
N GLU A 106 17.39 4.50 -21.94
CA GLU A 106 17.39 4.60 -23.40
C GLU A 106 18.38 5.69 -23.81
N GLU A 107 19.40 5.33 -24.59
CA GLU A 107 20.32 6.30 -25.17
C GLU A 107 19.52 7.21 -26.12
N ILE A 108 19.21 8.42 -25.65
CA ILE A 108 18.62 9.46 -26.48
C ILE A 108 19.69 9.88 -27.49
N GLN A 109 19.62 9.32 -28.70
CA GLN A 109 20.44 9.77 -29.82
C GLN A 109 20.04 11.20 -30.17
N ILE A 110 20.79 12.18 -29.67
CA ILE A 110 20.62 13.58 -30.05
C ILE A 110 21.02 13.70 -31.53
N PRO A 111 20.10 14.07 -32.43
CA PRO A 111 20.42 14.25 -33.84
C PRO A 111 21.55 15.26 -33.98
N ARG A 112 22.60 14.90 -34.73
CA ARG A 112 23.81 15.70 -34.92
C ARG A 112 23.59 16.99 -35.73
N GLU A 113 22.35 17.28 -36.13
CA GLU A 113 21.98 18.38 -37.03
C GLU A 113 21.54 19.66 -36.33
N LEU A 114 21.66 19.75 -34.99
CA LEU A 114 21.28 20.96 -34.23
C LEU A 114 22.47 21.86 -33.81
N PHE A 115 23.63 21.73 -34.46
CA PHE A 115 24.75 22.68 -34.33
C PHE A 115 25.39 22.96 -35.69
#